data_AF-A0A850HA07-F1
#
_entry.id   AF-A0A850HA07-F1
#
_cell.length_a   1.000
_cell.length_b   1.000
_cell.length_c   1.000
_cell.angle_alpha   90.00
_cell.angle_beta   90.00
_cell.angle_gamma   90.00
#
_symmetry.space_group_name_H-M   'P 1'
#
loop_
_entity.id
_entity.type
_entity.pdbx_description
1 polymer ?
#
loop_
_entity_poly.entity_id
_entity_poly.type
_entity_poly.pdbx_seq_one_letter_code
_entity_poly.pdbx_strand_id
1 'polypeptide(L)' 'AEMNGKCDREKRLAIRARDRLVVLLSRGPVKVHRDGFDRYGRTLARLTVDGVDVGRQLVKEGLARPYEGGRRGWC' A
#
# COMPACT_ATOMS: atom_id res chain seq x y z
N ALA A 1 5.79 12.07 3.77
CA ALA A 1 5.70 10.60 3.64
C ALA A 1 5.77 10.00 5.04
N GLU A 2 4.71 9.35 5.50
CA GLU A 2 4.63 8.73 6.83
C GLU A 2 5.55 7.50 6.94
N MET A 3 6.86 7.74 7.15
CA MET A 3 7.84 6.72 7.55
C MET A 3 8.16 6.79 9.06
N ASN A 4 7.37 7.54 9.83
CA ASN A 4 7.49 7.67 11.28
C ASN A 4 6.79 6.52 11.99
N GLY A 5 7.28 5.29 11.75
CA GLY A 5 6.86 4.13 12.51
C GLY A 5 7.29 4.27 13.97
N LYS A 6 6.43 3.87 14.91
CA LYS A 6 6.69 3.97 16.37
C LYS A 6 7.81 3.03 16.83
N CYS A 7 8.14 2.00 16.04
CA CYS A 7 9.25 1.07 16.28
C CYS A 7 10.04 0.75 15.00
N ASP A 8 11.27 0.24 15.17
CA ASP A 8 12.17 -0.10 14.05
C ASP A 8 11.63 -1.20 13.13
N ARG A 9 10.79 -2.08 13.68
CA ARG A 9 10.07 -3.09 12.88
C ARG A 9 9.15 -2.42 11.86
N GLU A 10 8.35 -1.43 12.29
CA GLU A 10 7.43 -0.70 11.43
C GLU A 10 8.16 0.10 10.36
N LYS A 11 9.26 0.78 10.72
CA LYS A 11 10.09 1.51 9.74
C LYS A 11 10.66 0.59 8.65
N ARG A 12 11.20 -0.57 9.05
CA ARG A 12 11.72 -1.57 8.10
C ARG A 12 10.63 -2.11 7.19
N LEU A 13 9.44 -2.38 7.74
CA LEU A 13 8.27 -2.81 6.96
C LEU A 13 7.83 -1.72 5.96
N ALA A 14 7.78 -0.46 6.39
CA ALA A 14 7.41 0.66 5.52
C ALA A 14 8.40 0.84 4.35
N ILE A 15 9.71 0.74 4.61
CA ILE A 15 10.75 0.81 3.56
C ILE A 15 10.58 -0.36 2.58
N ARG A 16 10.45 -1.60 3.09
CA ARG A 16 10.26 -2.78 2.24
C ARG A 16 8.98 -2.68 1.39
N ALA A 17 7.88 -2.20 1.98
CA ALA A 17 6.62 -2.00 1.28
C ALA A 17 6.76 -0.95 0.15
N ARG A 18 7.46 0.16 0.42
CA ARG A 18 7.75 1.19 -0.58
C ARG A 18 8.58 0.64 -1.73
N ASP A 19 9.71 0.00 -1.42
CA ASP A 19 10.63 -0.49 -2.44
C ASP A 19 9.96 -1.59 -3.28
N ARG A 20 9.15 -2.44 -2.63
CA ARG A 20 8.35 -3.45 -3.33
C ARG A 20 7.29 -2.84 -4.24
N LEU A 21 6.59 -1.80 -3.78
CA LEU A 21 5.61 -1.08 -4.58
C LEU A 21 6.26 -0.53 -5.86
N VAL A 22 7.43 0.09 -5.75
CA VAL A 22 8.19 0.58 -6.92
C VAL A 22 8.45 -0.55 -7.90
N VAL A 23 8.97 -1.70 -7.43
CA VAL A 23 9.22 -2.87 -8.29
C VAL A 23 7.94 -3.35 -8.98
N LEU A 24 6.80 -3.40 -8.28
CA LEU A 24 5.54 -3.84 -8.87
C LEU A 24 5.03 -2.88 -9.95
N LEU A 25 5.11 -1.57 -9.70
CA LEU A 25 4.67 -0.55 -10.65
C LEU A 25 5.58 -0.45 -11.89
N SER A 26 6.86 -0.81 -11.77
CA SER A 26 7.79 -0.83 -12.89
C SER A 26 7.64 -2.02 -13.84
N ARG A 27 6.77 -3.00 -13.54
CA ARG A 27 6.61 -4.21 -14.37
C ARG A 27 5.85 -3.98 -15.67
N GLY A 28 5.00 -2.96 -15.72
CA GLY A 28 4.14 -2.74 -16.87
C GLY A 28 3.16 -1.58 -16.67
N PRO A 29 2.21 -1.41 -17.59
CA PRO A 29 1.22 -0.35 -17.52
C PRO A 29 0.38 -0.44 -16.24
N VAL A 30 0.33 0.66 -15.49
CA VAL A 30 -0.47 0.78 -14.27
C VAL A 30 -1.88 1.24 -14.62
N LYS A 31 -2.89 0.47 -14.23
CA LYS A 31 -4.29 0.88 -14.27
C LYS A 31 -4.73 1.35 -12.89
N VAL A 32 -5.31 2.55 -12.84
CA VAL A 32 -5.79 3.18 -11.61
C VAL A 32 -7.31 3.14 -11.58
N HIS A 33 -7.87 2.36 -10.66
CA HIS A 33 -9.31 2.29 -10.41
C HIS A 33 -9.63 3.16 -9.20
N ARG A 34 -10.26 4.31 -9.41
CA ARG A 34 -10.64 5.24 -8.34
C ARG A 34 -12.02 4.89 -7.83
N ASP A 35 -12.19 4.91 -6.52
CA ASP A 35 -13.42 4.54 -5.82
C ASP A 35 -13.72 5.58 -4.72
N GLY A 36 -14.29 6.71 -5.13
CA GLY A 36 -14.66 7.77 -4.21
C GLY A 36 -13.48 8.45 -3.52
N PHE A 37 -13.82 9.07 -2.38
CA PHE A 37 -12.91 9.91 -1.61
C PHE A 37 -13.03 9.57 -0.12
N ASP A 38 -11.94 9.72 0.61
CA ASP A 38 -12.00 9.67 2.07
C ASP A 38 -12.62 10.95 2.66
N ARG A 39 -12.81 10.95 3.99
CA ARG A 39 -13.36 12.09 4.74
C ARG A 39 -12.56 13.40 4.64
N TYR A 40 -11.35 13.35 4.10
CA TYR A 40 -10.45 14.49 3.90
C TYR A 40 -10.32 14.86 2.42
N GLY A 41 -11.14 14.27 1.53
CA GLY A 41 -11.16 14.54 0.10
C GLY A 41 -10.05 13.84 -0.69
N ARG A 42 -9.31 12.89 -0.11
CA ARG A 42 -8.28 12.13 -0.84
C ARG A 42 -8.93 10.98 -1.61
N THR A 43 -8.53 10.80 -2.86
CA THR A 43 -9.03 9.69 -3.69
C THR A 43 -8.64 8.34 -3.10
N LEU A 44 -9.62 7.45 -2.92
CA LEU A 44 -9.35 6.04 -2.67
C LEU A 44 -9.20 5.33 -4.03
N ALA A 45 -8.14 4.53 -4.18
CA ALA A 45 -7.88 3.89 -5.46
C ALA A 45 -7.25 2.50 -5.29
N ARG A 46 -7.54 1.62 -6.25
CA ARG A 46 -6.89 0.33 -6.45
C ARG A 46 -6.01 0.40 -7.69
N LEU A 47 -4.81 -0.16 -7.59
CA LEU A 47 -3.85 -0.21 -8.69
C LEU A 47 -3.75 -1.65 -9.19
N THR A 48 -3.81 -1.82 -10.51
CA THR A 48 -3.49 -3.10 -11.15
C THR A 48 -2.35 -2.94 -12.15
N VAL A 49 -1.47 -3.95 -12.22
CA VAL A 49 -0.38 -4.05 -13.20
C VAL A 49 -0.51 -5.41 -13.86
N ASP A 50 -0.64 -5.44 -15.19
CA ASP A 50 -0.87 -6.67 -15.96
C ASP A 50 -2.04 -7.52 -15.43
N GLY A 51 -3.08 -6.87 -14.91
CA GLY A 51 -4.27 -7.52 -14.33
C GLY A 51 -4.10 -7.98 -12.87
N VAL A 52 -2.93 -7.80 -12.26
CA VAL A 52 -2.66 -8.15 -10.86
C VAL A 52 -2.87 -6.95 -9.95
N ASP A 53 -3.66 -7.13 -8.88
CA ASP A 53 -3.87 -6.11 -7.85
C ASP A 53 -2.62 -5.94 -6.96
N VAL A 54 -2.04 -4.75 -7.02
CA VAL A 54 -0.79 -4.39 -6.32
C VAL A 54 -0.99 -4.39 -4.81
N GLY A 55 -2.14 -3.90 -4.33
CA GLY A 55 -2.44 -3.83 -2.90
C GLY A 55 -2.57 -5.23 -2.29
N ARG A 56 -3.29 -6.12 -2.97
CA ARG A 56 -3.41 -7.53 -2.57
C ARG A 56 -2.06 -8.24 -2.58
N GLN A 57 -1.20 -7.94 -3.55
CA GLN A 57 0.14 -8.52 -3.61
C GLN A 57 0.98 -8.10 -2.39
N LEU A 58 0.95 -6.82 -2.02
CA LEU A 58 1.65 -6.34 -0.82
C LEU A 58 1.11 -6.99 0.47
N VAL A 59 -0.20 -7.21 0.57
CA VAL A 59 -0.80 -7.92 1.72
C VAL A 59 -0.33 -9.37 1.76
N LYS A 60 -0.33 -10.07 0.61
CA LYS A 60 0.13 -11.46 0.50
C LYS A 60 1.60 -11.61 0.87
N GLU A 61 2.43 -10.62 0.57
CA GLU A 61 3.85 -10.58 0.93
C GLU A 61 4.10 -10.12 2.38
N GLY A 62 3.04 -9.84 3.15
CA GLY A 62 3.14 -9.38 4.54
C GLY A 62 3.67 -7.95 4.70
N LEU A 63 3.66 -7.16 3.62
CA LEU A 63 4.16 -5.78 3.57
C LEU A 63 3.03 -4.75 3.79
N ALA A 64 1.78 -5.18 3.67
CA ALA A 64 0.59 -4.40 3.95
C ALA A 64 -0.45 -5.26 4.67
N ARG A 65 -1.56 -4.65 5.08
CA ARG A 65 -2.70 -5.35 5.68
C ARG A 65 -4.02 -4.78 5.15
N PRO A 66 -5.10 -5.57 5.17
CA PRO A 66 -6.43 -5.06 4.88
C PRO A 66 -6.81 -3.88 5.80
N TYR A 67 -7.57 -2.94 5.25
CA TYR A 67 -8.12 -1.85 6.05
C TYR A 67 -9.41 -2.31 6.72
N GLU A 68 -9.47 -2.24 8.04
CA GLU A 68 -10.58 -2.71 8.86
C GLU A 68 -11.15 -1.58 9.74
N GLY A 69 -11.19 -0.35 9.21
CA GLY A 69 -11.84 0.79 9.88
C GLY A 69 -10.94 1.64 10.78
N GLY A 70 -9.62 1.44 10.77
CA GLY A 70 -8.70 2.30 11.52
C GLY A 70 -7.23 1.95 11.39
N ARG A 71 -6.36 2.82 11.91
CA ARG A 71 -4.92 2.54 12.05
C ARG A 71 -4.72 1.59 13.23
N ARG A 72 -4.10 0.45 12.98
CA ARG A 72 -3.54 -0.42 14.03
C ARG A 72 -2.03 -0.21 14.16
N GLY A 73 -1.44 -0.55 15.30
CA GLY A 73 0.02 -0.60 15.42
C GLY A 73 0.60 -1.68 14.50
N TRP A 74 1.86 -1.49 14.08
CA TRP A 74 2.72 -2.57 13.55
C TRP A 74 3.77 -3.01 14.60
N CYS A 75 3.73 -2.34 15.75
CA CYS A 75 4.19 -2.77 17.04
C CYS A 75 2.90 -3.15 17.80
#